data_AF-X1CSA5-F1
#
_entry.id   AF-X1CSA5-F1
#
_cell.length_a   1.000
_cell.length_b   1.000
_cell.length_c   1.000
_cell.angle_alpha   90.00
_cell.angle_beta   90.00
_cell.angle_gamma   90.00
#
_symmetry.space_group_name_H-M   'P 1'
#
loop_
_entity.id
_entity.type
_entity.pdbx_description
1 polymer ?
#
loop_
_entity_poly.entity_id
_entity_poly.type
_entity_poly.pdbx_seq_one_letter_code
_entity_poly.pdbx_strand_id
1 'polypeptide(L)' 'MFERVLLLAPHLDDIELGAGGIVAKLSEDSWITYLGFYAPPELRNEFHESARILGINEVRLFD' A
#
# COMPACT_ATOMS: atom_id res chain seq x y z
N MET A 1 -8.47 17.18 3.45
CA MET A 1 -7.73 15.94 3.13
C MET A 1 -7.88 14.99 4.32
N PHE A 2 -7.75 13.68 4.13
CA PHE A 2 -7.89 12.72 5.24
C PHE A 2 -6.57 12.64 6.02
N GLU A 3 -6.61 12.68 7.34
CA GLU A 3 -5.38 12.56 8.15
C GLU A 3 -4.79 11.14 8.10
N ARG A 4 -5.67 10.13 7.96
CA ARG A 4 -5.31 8.70 7.91
C ARG A 4 -6.10 7.98 6.84
N VAL A 5 -5.41 7.10 6.12
CA VAL A 5 -5.98 6.30 5.02
C VAL A 5 -5.57 4.84 5.23
N LEU A 6 -6.56 3.94 5.15
CA LEU A 6 -6.35 2.50 5.17
C LEU A 6 -6.61 1.94 3.79
N LEU A 7 -5.62 1.26 3.23
CA LEU A 7 -5.70 0.55 1.95
C LEU A 7 -5.85 -0.94 2.24
N LEU A 8 -6.86 -1.55 1.64
CA LEU A 8 -7.17 -2.97 1.78
C LEU A 8 -7.12 -3.60 0.39
N ALA A 9 -6.29 -4.63 0.24
CA ALA A 9 -6.20 -5.35 -1.01
C ALA A 9 -6.11 -6.87 -0.81
N PRO A 10 -6.79 -7.66 -1.67
CA PRO A 10 -6.65 -9.10 -1.65
C PRO A 10 -5.23 -9.54 -2.05
N HIS A 11 -4.60 -8.89 -3.04
CA HIS A 11 -3.22 -9.19 -3.49
C HIS A 11 -2.33 -7.95 -3.41
N LEU A 12 -1.01 -8.15 -3.47
CA LEU A 12 -0.01 -7.12 -3.17
C LEU A 12 0.15 -6.01 -4.21
N ASP A 13 -0.51 -6.11 -5.36
CA ASP A 13 -0.44 -5.16 -6.49
C ASP A 13 -1.75 -4.43 -6.79
N ASP A 14 -2.85 -4.83 -6.15
CA ASP A 14 -4.18 -4.29 -6.46
C ASP A 14 -4.28 -2.78 -6.16
N ILE A 15 -3.59 -2.30 -5.12
CA ILE A 15 -3.55 -0.88 -4.77
C ILE A 15 -2.74 -0.08 -5.78
N GLU A 16 -1.58 -0.59 -6.19
CA GLU A 16 -0.70 0.00 -7.17
C GLU A 16 -1.44 0.19 -8.50
N LEU A 17 -2.14 -0.85 -8.94
CA LEU A 17 -2.88 -0.87 -10.20
C LEU A 17 -4.19 -0.06 -10.14
N GLY A 18 -4.95 -0.20 -9.06
CA GLY A 18 -6.29 0.39 -8.93
C GLY A 18 -6.29 1.82 -8.39
N ALA A 19 -5.29 2.19 -7.59
CA ALA A 19 -5.30 3.41 -6.80
C ALA A 19 -3.92 4.10 -6.67
N GLY A 20 -2.86 3.64 -7.36
CA GLY A 20 -1.50 4.17 -7.15
C GLY A 20 -1.39 5.69 -7.29
N GLY A 21 -2.09 6.28 -8.28
CA GLY A 21 -2.10 7.73 -8.48
C GLY A 21 -2.74 8.52 -7.33
N ILE A 22 -3.85 8.02 -6.75
CA ILE A 22 -4.48 8.71 -5.61
C ILE A 22 -3.69 8.48 -4.31
N VAL A 23 -3.08 7.30 -4.15
CA VAL A 23 -2.20 7.01 -3.01
C VAL A 23 -1.00 7.96 -3.01
N ALA A 24 -0.33 8.13 -4.15
CA ALA A 24 0.79 9.06 -4.29
C ALA A 24 0.39 10.51 -4.00
N LYS A 25 -0.85 10.92 -4.33
CA LYS A 25 -1.34 12.25 -3.97
C LYS A 25 -1.65 12.37 -2.48
N LEU A 26 -2.23 11.33 -1.88
CA LEU A 26 -2.56 11.30 -0.46
C LEU A 26 -1.31 11.26 0.42
N SER A 27 -0.24 10.62 -0.03
CA SER A 27 1.01 10.47 0.74
C SER A 27 1.72 11.80 0.99
N GLU A 28 1.37 12.87 0.28
CA GLU A 28 1.90 14.22 0.53
C GLU A 28 1.47 14.75 1.91
N ASP A 29 0.26 14.42 2.36
CA ASP A 29 -0.37 15.02 3.55
C ASP A 29 -1.06 14.03 4.50
N SER A 30 -1.08 12.73 4.18
CA SER A 30 -1.84 11.70 4.90
C SER A 30 -0.93 10.60 5.42
N TRP A 31 -1.25 10.05 6.60
CA TRP A 31 -0.65 8.79 7.04
C TRP A 31 -1.38 7.61 6.38
N ILE A 32 -0.65 6.78 5.64
CA ILE A 32 -1.20 5.67 4.88
C ILE A 32 -0.72 4.32 5.44
N THR A 33 -1.68 3.44 5.73
CA THR A 33 -1.44 2.04 6.07
C THR A 33 -1.98 1.14 4.96
N TYR A 34 -1.15 0.24 4.43
CA TYR A 34 -1.56 -0.81 3.48
C TYR A 34 -1.65 -2.15 4.23
N LEU A 35 -2.84 -2.76 4.26
CA LEU A 35 -3.05 -4.14 4.69
C LEU A 35 -3.34 -5.06 3.48
N GLY A 36 -2.39 -5.95 3.17
CA GLY A 36 -2.54 -7.00 2.16
C GLY A 36 -3.03 -8.30 2.79
N PHE A 37 -4.01 -8.96 2.17
CA PHE A 37 -4.59 -10.21 2.70
C PHE A 37 -3.87 -11.48 2.25
N TYR A 38 -3.20 -11.45 1.10
CA TYR A 38 -2.44 -12.59 0.59
C TYR A 38 -1.14 -12.13 -0.06
N ALA A 39 -0.04 -12.75 0.34
CA ALA A 39 1.30 -12.38 -0.09
C ALA A 39 2.16 -13.62 -0.39
N PRO A 40 2.34 -13.97 -1.67
CA PRO A 40 3.36 -14.97 -2.03
C PRO A 40 4.72 -14.54 -1.48
N PRO A 41 5.49 -15.42 -0.80
CA PRO A 41 6.78 -15.06 -0.19
C PRO A 41 7.75 -14.36 -1.15
N GLU A 42 7.75 -14.76 -2.42
CA GLU A 42 8.56 -14.23 -3.50
C GLU A 42 8.22 -12.78 -3.89
N LEU A 43 6.99 -12.32 -3.63
CA LEU A 43 6.52 -10.97 -3.97
C LEU A 43 6.63 -9.97 -2.81
N ARG A 44 7.00 -10.43 -1.60
CA ARG A 44 7.05 -9.55 -0.42
C ARG A 44 8.05 -8.41 -0.60
N ASN A 45 9.20 -8.67 -1.23
CA ASN A 45 10.19 -7.62 -1.51
C ASN A 45 9.66 -6.57 -2.50
N GLU A 46 8.95 -7.02 -3.55
CA GLU A 46 8.33 -6.12 -4.53
C GLU A 46 7.28 -5.24 -3.87
N PHE A 47 6.44 -5.82 -3.02
CA PHE A 47 5.44 -5.11 -2.23
C PHE A 47 6.04 -4.05 -1.30
N HIS A 48 7.15 -4.35 -0.62
CA HIS A 48 7.82 -3.37 0.23
C HIS A 48 8.39 -2.20 -0.59
N GLU A 49 8.93 -2.49 -1.78
CA GLU A 49 9.47 -1.44 -2.65
C GLU A 49 8.38 -0.60 -3.33
N SER A 50 7.27 -1.20 -3.76
CA SER A 50 6.13 -0.47 -4.31
C SER A 50 5.52 0.46 -3.26
N ALA A 51 5.34 -0.03 -2.02
CA ALA A 51 4.87 0.77 -0.90
C ALA A 51 5.80 1.95 -0.61
N ARG A 52 7.13 1.73 -0.65
CA ARG A 52 8.12 2.81 -0.48
C ARG A 52 8.02 3.85 -1.60
N ILE A 53 7.87 3.42 -2.85
CA ILE A 53 7.73 4.32 -4.01
C ILE A 53 6.47 5.18 -3.88
N LEU A 54 5.36 4.59 -3.41
CA LEU A 54 4.07 5.25 -3.23
C LEU A 54 3.98 6.10 -1.96
N GLY A 55 5.03 6.16 -1.14
CA GLY A 55 5.03 6.95 0.10
C GLY A 55 4.11 6.39 1.20
N ILE A 56 3.88 5.07 1.21
CA ILE A 56 3.07 4.41 2.25
C ILE A 56 3.88 4.32 3.55
N ASN A 57 3.28 4.72 4.67
CA ASN A 57 3.98 4.81 5.95
C ASN A 57 4.07 3.47 6.68
N GLU A 58 3.05 2.63 6.52
CA GLU A 58 2.97 1.35 7.21
C GLU A 58 2.41 0.27 6.27
N VAL A 59 3.04 -0.90 6.29
CA VAL A 59 2.58 -2.07 5.56
C VAL A 59 2.36 -3.24 6.51
N ARG A 60 1.27 -3.98 6.30
CA ARG A 60 0.91 -5.16 7.07
C ARG A 60 0.45 -6.26 6.13
N LEU A 61 0.83 -7.48 6.45
CA LEU A 61 0.34 -8.69 5.80
C LEU A 61 -0.47 -9.49 6.82
N PHE A 62 -1.60 -10.03 6.40
CA PHE A 62 -2.50 -10.81 7.27
C PHE A 62 -2.30 -12.33 7.14
N ASP A 63 -1.28 -12.76 6.39
CA ASP A 63 -1.02 -14.16 6.01
C ASP A 63 -0.25 -14.99 7.06
#